data_AF-A0A1C4UYK1-F1
#
_entry.id   AF-A0A1C4UYK1-F1
#
_cell.length_a   1.000
_cell.length_b   1.000
_cell.length_c   1.000
_cell.angle_alpha   90.00
_cell.angle_beta   90.00
_cell.angle_gamma   90.00
#
_symmetry.space_group_name_H-M   'P 1'
#
loop_
_entity.id
_entity.type
_entity.pdbx_description
1 polymer ?
#
loop_
_entity_poly.entity_id
_entity_poly.type
_entity_poly.pdbx_seq_one_letter_code
_entity_poly.pdbx_strand_id
1 'polypeptide(L)'
;MSLATRNGTPSVDAPVNPPTVVRQRRVRPGLLGLAVLLIALGGLGAAFAVTSVRATGSYLAVARPVEVGREISAADLVTVQVAGGQGLRPVPAARLDEVVGKRAAVALLPGTLLTLGQVTDDPLLGPGQQQIAIGLKTAQVPARELHPGDKVLLVSTPDTDADADTAAAGTRFTATVIDMVSPANDDKVLYLALLTRDVPAVVALAAQERLAVVLTEAA
;
A
#
# COMPACT_ATOMS: atom_id res chain seq x y z
N MET A 1 -83.32 31.59 -97.13
CA MET A 1 -83.76 32.17 -95.84
C MET A 1 -83.85 31.06 -94.81
N SER A 2 -82.86 30.92 -93.92
CA SER A 2 -83.07 30.65 -92.48
C SER A 2 -81.71 30.56 -91.80
N LEU A 3 -81.48 31.47 -90.87
CA LEU A 3 -80.32 31.55 -89.99
C LEU A 3 -80.59 30.62 -88.80
N ALA A 4 -79.59 29.82 -88.40
CA ALA A 4 -79.57 29.22 -87.07
C ALA A 4 -78.11 28.99 -86.65
N THR A 5 -77.51 30.07 -86.14
CA THR A 5 -76.32 30.03 -85.29
C THR A 5 -76.64 29.25 -84.02
N ARG A 6 -75.82 28.26 -83.66
CA ARG A 6 -75.83 27.66 -82.31
C ARG A 6 -74.41 27.68 -81.76
N ASN A 7 -74.10 28.75 -81.04
CA ASN A 7 -72.95 28.85 -80.15
C ASN A 7 -73.21 27.98 -78.92
N GLY A 8 -72.30 27.03 -78.64
CA GLY A 8 -72.24 26.25 -77.40
C GLY A 8 -70.85 26.43 -76.79
N THR A 9 -70.83 26.95 -75.57
CA THR A 9 -69.72 27.52 -74.79
C THR A 9 -68.64 26.51 -74.35
N PRO A 10 -67.41 26.97 -74.04
CA PRO A 10 -66.34 26.13 -73.49
C PRO A 10 -66.73 25.57 -72.11
N SER A 11 -66.44 24.30 -71.89
CA SER A 11 -66.62 23.62 -70.60
C SER A 11 -65.71 24.25 -69.55
N VAL A 12 -66.32 24.65 -68.45
CA VAL A 12 -65.76 25.36 -67.29
C VAL A 12 -64.71 24.50 -66.56
N ASP A 13 -63.61 25.15 -66.19
CA ASP A 13 -62.55 24.68 -65.28
C ASP A 13 -63.11 23.96 -64.04
N ALA A 14 -62.61 22.75 -63.78
CA ALA A 14 -62.83 22.07 -62.50
C ALA A 14 -61.98 22.76 -61.42
N PRO A 15 -62.52 23.07 -60.21
CA PRO A 15 -61.72 23.67 -59.17
C PRO A 15 -60.67 22.68 -58.66
N VAL A 16 -59.40 23.02 -58.83
CA VAL A 16 -58.26 22.34 -58.19
C VAL A 16 -58.30 22.66 -56.70
N ASN A 17 -58.56 21.66 -55.86
CA ASN A 17 -58.46 21.83 -54.40
C ASN A 17 -57.02 22.20 -54.02
N PRO A 18 -56.78 23.30 -53.28
CA PRO A 18 -55.44 23.66 -52.85
C PRO A 18 -54.92 22.62 -51.83
N PRO A 19 -53.59 22.34 -51.81
CA PRO A 19 -53.02 21.44 -50.82
C PRO A 19 -53.29 21.98 -49.42
N THR A 20 -53.79 21.12 -48.54
CA THR A 20 -54.06 21.48 -47.15
C THR A 20 -52.74 21.94 -46.53
N VAL A 21 -52.64 23.21 -46.15
CA VAL A 21 -51.44 23.74 -45.52
C VAL A 21 -51.24 22.95 -44.22
N VAL A 22 -50.17 22.16 -44.16
CA VAL A 22 -49.85 21.31 -43.01
C VAL A 22 -49.75 22.24 -41.81
N ARG A 23 -50.71 22.11 -40.90
CA ARG A 23 -50.91 22.99 -39.74
C ARG A 23 -49.56 23.18 -39.05
N GLN A 24 -48.99 24.37 -39.19
CA GLN A 24 -47.71 24.74 -38.61
C GLN A 24 -47.73 24.34 -37.13
N ARG A 25 -46.95 23.32 -36.79
CA ARG A 25 -46.92 22.72 -35.46
C ARG A 25 -46.55 23.82 -34.49
N ARG A 26 -47.53 24.40 -33.79
CA ARG A 26 -47.31 25.43 -32.77
C ARG A 26 -46.43 24.82 -31.69
N VAL A 27 -45.13 25.04 -31.82
CA VAL A 27 -44.14 24.69 -30.81
C VAL A 27 -44.51 25.48 -29.57
N ARG A 28 -45.02 24.79 -28.55
CA ARG A 28 -45.38 25.38 -27.27
C ARG A 28 -44.06 25.74 -26.57
N PRO A 29 -43.71 27.02 -26.40
CA PRO A 29 -42.40 27.41 -25.86
C PRO A 29 -42.16 26.85 -24.45
N GLY A 30 -43.22 26.64 -23.65
CA GLY A 30 -43.12 25.96 -22.36
C GLY A 30 -42.65 24.50 -22.44
N LEU A 31 -42.97 23.78 -23.52
CA LEU A 31 -42.52 22.40 -23.71
C LEU A 31 -41.02 22.33 -24.05
N LEU A 32 -40.52 23.32 -24.78
CA LEU A 32 -39.09 23.48 -25.05
C LEU A 32 -38.32 23.80 -23.77
N GLY A 33 -38.83 24.71 -22.94
CA GLY A 33 -38.25 25.00 -21.62
C GLY A 33 -38.17 23.76 -20.73
N LEU A 34 -39.25 22.98 -20.67
CA LEU A 34 -39.27 21.71 -19.93
C LEU A 34 -38.23 20.71 -20.47
N ALA A 35 -38.13 20.56 -21.79
CA ALA A 35 -37.17 19.65 -22.42
C ALA A 35 -35.73 20.05 -22.09
N VAL A 36 -35.39 21.34 -22.19
CA VAL A 36 -34.06 21.86 -21.83
C VAL A 36 -33.76 21.65 -20.35
N LEU A 37 -34.73 21.91 -19.47
CA LEU A 37 -34.58 21.70 -18.03
C LEU A 37 -34.31 20.22 -17.70
N LEU A 38 -35.06 19.30 -18.30
CA LEU A 38 -34.87 17.85 -18.10
C LEU A 38 -33.52 17.37 -18.64
N ILE A 39 -33.07 17.88 -19.79
CA ILE A 39 -31.75 17.57 -20.35
C ILE A 39 -30.65 18.10 -19.43
N ALA A 40 -30.79 19.33 -18.92
CA ALA A 40 -29.82 19.91 -18.00
C ALA A 40 -29.75 19.12 -16.67
N LEU A 41 -30.89 18.80 -16.06
CA LEU A 41 -30.97 17.99 -14.83
C LEU A 41 -30.41 16.58 -15.04
N GLY A 42 -30.78 15.92 -16.13
CA GLY A 42 -30.27 14.58 -16.47
C GLY A 42 -28.77 14.58 -16.71
N GLY A 43 -28.26 15.57 -17.44
CA GLY A 43 -26.83 15.75 -17.68
C GLY A 43 -26.05 16.05 -16.41
N LEU A 44 -26.54 16.97 -15.56
CA LEU A 44 -25.91 17.30 -14.29
C LEU A 44 -25.95 16.11 -13.32
N GLY A 45 -27.07 15.39 -13.26
CA GLY A 45 -27.22 14.18 -12.45
C GLY A 45 -26.31 13.04 -12.91
N ALA A 46 -26.17 12.82 -14.22
CA ALA A 46 -25.25 11.84 -14.77
C ALA A 46 -23.79 12.23 -14.51
N ALA A 47 -23.43 13.51 -14.71
CA ALA A 47 -22.11 14.03 -14.38
C ALA A 47 -21.80 13.85 -12.89
N PHE A 48 -22.74 14.22 -12.01
CA PHE A 48 -22.61 14.06 -10.57
C PHE A 48 -22.48 12.59 -10.17
N ALA A 49 -23.28 11.69 -10.73
CA ALA A 49 -23.18 10.25 -10.45
C ALA A 49 -21.81 9.70 -10.88
N VAL A 50 -21.31 10.10 -12.06
CA VAL A 50 -19.99 9.69 -12.54
C VAL A 50 -18.86 10.26 -11.68
N THR A 51 -18.95 11.52 -11.23
CA THR A 51 -17.93 12.11 -10.35
C THR A 51 -17.99 11.55 -8.93
N SER A 52 -19.17 11.18 -8.43
CA SER A 52 -19.36 10.58 -7.11
C SER A 52 -18.74 9.18 -7.04
N VAL A 53 -18.88 8.40 -8.11
CA VAL A 53 -18.24 7.08 -8.24
C VAL A 53 -16.72 7.19 -8.42
N ARG A 54 -16.23 8.33 -8.91
CA ARG A 54 -14.80 8.66 -9.08
C ARG A 54 -14.20 9.43 -7.89
N ALA A 55 -14.82 9.38 -6.71
CA ALA A 55 -14.19 9.90 -5.49
C ALA A 55 -13.03 8.98 -5.08
N THR A 56 -11.95 9.05 -5.85
CA THR A 56 -10.72 8.29 -5.67
C THR A 56 -9.90 9.01 -4.60
N GLY A 57 -9.55 8.33 -3.52
CA GLY A 57 -8.67 8.89 -2.49
C GLY A 57 -7.21 8.77 -2.92
N SER A 58 -6.38 9.76 -2.58
CA SER A 58 -4.92 9.67 -2.75
C SER A 58 -4.29 9.04 -1.50
N TYR A 59 -3.66 7.88 -1.67
CA TYR A 59 -3.07 7.08 -0.60
C TYR A 59 -1.60 6.78 -0.88
N LEU A 60 -0.84 6.48 0.16
CA LEU A 60 0.55 6.05 0.05
C LEU A 60 0.60 4.56 -0.26
N ALA A 61 1.37 4.20 -1.29
CA ALA A 61 1.76 2.85 -1.59
C ALA A 61 3.28 2.71 -1.51
N VAL A 62 3.73 1.48 -1.31
CA VAL A 62 5.14 1.12 -1.26
C VAL A 62 5.68 1.08 -2.69
N ALA A 63 6.70 1.88 -2.99
CA ALA A 63 7.37 1.94 -4.29
C ALA A 63 8.53 0.94 -4.38
N ARG A 64 9.27 0.77 -3.28
CA ARG A 64 10.44 -0.11 -3.18
C ARG A 64 10.28 -1.06 -1.99
N PRO A 65 10.84 -2.28 -2.06
CA PRO A 65 10.84 -3.16 -0.90
C PRO A 65 11.56 -2.49 0.28
N VAL A 66 10.94 -2.51 1.46
CA VAL A 66 11.54 -2.04 2.71
C VAL A 66 11.46 -3.17 3.73
N GLU A 67 12.60 -3.52 4.29
CA GLU A 67 12.71 -4.59 5.28
C GLU A 67 12.16 -4.17 6.64
N VAL A 68 11.82 -5.17 7.46
CA VAL A 68 11.43 -4.94 8.86
C VAL A 68 12.51 -4.14 9.58
N GLY A 69 12.09 -3.21 10.44
CA GLY A 69 12.95 -2.34 11.24
C GLY A 69 13.71 -1.25 10.47
N ARG A 70 13.68 -1.26 9.13
CA ARG A 70 14.35 -0.23 8.33
C ARG A 70 13.56 1.08 8.35
N GLU A 71 14.27 2.20 8.36
CA GLU A 71 13.68 3.53 8.25
C GLU A 71 13.08 3.75 6.86
N ILE A 72 11.83 4.23 6.83
CA ILE A 72 11.06 4.51 5.62
C ILE A 72 11.44 5.90 5.12
N SER A 73 11.95 5.97 3.89
CA SER A 73 12.26 7.23 3.22
C SER A 73 11.15 7.64 2.26
N ALA A 74 11.10 8.94 1.91
CA ALA A 74 10.17 9.43 0.89
C ALA A 74 10.34 8.75 -0.48
N ALA A 75 11.54 8.25 -0.79
CA ALA A 75 11.83 7.55 -2.04
C ALA A 75 11.31 6.10 -2.05
N ASP A 76 10.92 5.55 -0.88
CA ASP A 76 10.33 4.22 -0.77
C ASP A 76 8.82 4.23 -0.96
N LEU A 77 8.21 5.41 -1.04
CA LEU A 77 6.76 5.60 -1.12
C LEU A 77 6.35 6.27 -2.42
N VAL A 78 5.16 5.93 -2.91
CA VAL A 78 4.53 6.55 -4.06
C VAL A 78 3.09 6.88 -3.74
N THR A 79 2.60 8.00 -4.26
CA THR A 79 1.19 8.35 -4.13
C THR A 79 0.39 7.67 -5.22
N VAL A 80 -0.63 6.90 -4.83
CA VAL A 80 -1.55 6.22 -5.74
C VAL A 80 -2.98 6.68 -5.48
N GLN A 81 -3.75 6.81 -6.56
CA GLN A 81 -5.18 7.09 -6.46
C GLN A 81 -5.94 5.76 -6.50
N VAL A 82 -6.60 5.41 -5.39
CA VAL A 82 -7.39 4.19 -5.28
C VAL A 82 -8.80 4.53 -4.78
N ALA A 83 -9.82 3.91 -5.37
CA ALA A 83 -11.18 4.01 -4.86
C ALA A 83 -11.22 3.31 -3.48
N GLY A 84 -11.40 4.10 -2.41
CA GLY A 84 -11.32 3.60 -1.05
C GLY A 84 -12.35 2.51 -0.78
N GLY A 85 -11.92 1.25 -0.77
CA GLY A 85 -12.75 0.12 -0.37
C GLY A 85 -12.99 0.10 1.14
N GLN A 86 -14.18 -0.29 1.56
CA GLN A 86 -14.48 -0.49 2.98
C GLN A 86 -13.64 -1.65 3.54
N GLY A 87 -12.87 -1.40 4.60
CA GLY A 87 -12.07 -2.41 5.30
C GLY A 87 -10.56 -2.16 5.30
N LEU A 88 -10.05 -1.29 4.42
CA LEU A 88 -8.64 -0.87 4.46
C LEU A 88 -8.53 0.48 5.19
N ARG A 89 -7.49 0.64 6.02
CA ARG A 89 -7.11 1.93 6.64
C ARG A 89 -5.77 2.42 6.07
N PRO A 90 -5.68 2.68 4.74
CA PRO A 90 -4.45 3.14 4.12
C PRO A 90 -4.12 4.56 4.58
N VAL A 91 -2.82 4.88 4.60
CA VAL A 91 -2.34 6.21 4.96
C VAL A 91 -2.62 7.17 3.80
N PRO A 92 -3.34 8.29 4.02
CA PRO A 92 -3.52 9.33 3.02
C PRO A 92 -2.20 9.95 2.60
N ALA A 93 -2.07 10.34 1.34
CA ALA A 93 -0.85 10.97 0.82
C ALA A 93 -0.47 12.27 1.55
N ALA A 94 -1.45 12.98 2.11
CA ALA A 94 -1.23 14.18 2.92
C ALA A 94 -0.48 13.92 4.25
N ARG A 95 -0.36 12.66 4.67
CA ARG A 95 0.35 12.25 5.89
C ARG A 95 1.70 11.62 5.59
N LEU A 96 2.30 11.91 4.43
CA LEU A 96 3.63 11.44 4.06
C LEU A 96 4.66 11.81 5.14
N ASP A 97 4.60 13.03 5.65
CA ASP A 97 5.51 13.51 6.69
C ASP A 97 5.33 12.79 8.04
N GLU A 98 4.17 12.17 8.29
CA GLU A 98 3.93 11.33 9.47
C GLU A 98 4.49 9.91 9.32
N VAL A 99 5.00 9.53 8.14
CA VAL A 99 5.48 8.18 7.86
C VAL A 99 6.97 8.19 7.55
N VAL A 100 7.44 9.22 6.88
CA VAL A 100 8.86 9.39 6.58
C VAL A 100 9.64 9.56 7.88
N GLY A 101 10.72 8.80 8.03
CA GLY A 101 11.54 8.76 9.25
C GLY A 101 11.07 7.72 10.28
N LYS A 102 9.90 7.11 10.07
CA LYS A 102 9.45 5.98 10.87
C LYS A 102 10.07 4.69 10.38
N ARG A 103 9.98 3.61 11.17
CA ARG A 103 10.47 2.29 10.79
C ARG A 103 9.37 1.38 10.30
N ALA A 104 9.68 0.48 9.37
CA ALA A 104 8.75 -0.56 8.95
C ALA A 104 8.57 -1.59 10.08
N ALA A 105 7.34 -1.81 10.53
CA ALA A 105 7.03 -2.83 11.53
C ALA A 105 6.96 -4.24 10.93
N VAL A 106 6.70 -4.33 9.62
CA VAL A 106 6.63 -5.56 8.84
C VAL A 106 7.34 -5.36 7.49
N ALA A 107 7.69 -6.44 6.80
CA ALA A 107 8.26 -6.34 5.47
C ALA A 107 7.26 -5.68 4.51
N LEU A 108 7.68 -4.56 3.91
CA LEU A 108 6.87 -3.79 2.97
C LEU A 108 7.21 -4.22 1.54
N LEU A 109 6.24 -4.80 0.85
CA LEU A 109 6.40 -5.20 -0.55
C LEU A 109 5.94 -4.09 -1.50
N PRO A 110 6.63 -3.89 -2.63
CA PRO A 110 6.24 -2.91 -3.62
C PRO A 110 4.83 -3.18 -4.18
N GLY A 111 4.09 -2.11 -4.43
CA GLY A 111 2.70 -2.17 -4.92
C GLY A 111 1.65 -2.41 -3.83
N THR A 112 2.05 -2.58 -2.57
CA THR A 112 1.12 -2.66 -1.43
C THR A 112 0.72 -1.28 -0.93
N LEU A 113 -0.52 -1.13 -0.45
CA LEU A 113 -0.96 0.09 0.22
C LEU A 113 -0.37 0.13 1.63
N LEU A 114 0.21 1.27 1.98
CA LEU A 114 0.76 1.46 3.31
C LEU A 114 -0.35 1.74 4.32
N THR A 115 -0.32 1.05 5.45
CA THR A 115 -1.23 1.25 6.58
C THR A 115 -0.46 1.64 7.83
N LEU A 116 -1.09 2.38 8.76
CA LEU A 116 -0.43 2.82 10.00
C LEU A 116 0.05 1.67 10.89
N GLY A 117 -0.55 0.47 10.77
CA GLY A 117 -0.11 -0.71 11.52
C GLY A 117 1.16 -1.37 10.99
N GLN A 118 1.64 -0.98 9.80
CA GLN A 118 2.87 -1.49 9.21
C GLN A 118 4.07 -0.58 9.49
N VAL A 119 3.86 0.49 10.25
CA VAL A 119 4.84 1.51 10.56
C VAL A 119 4.93 1.64 12.08
N THR A 120 6.14 1.74 12.61
CA THR A 120 6.37 1.91 14.04
C THR A 120 7.43 2.98 14.30
N ASP A 121 7.23 3.72 15.38
CA ASP A 121 8.25 4.58 16.00
C ASP A 121 8.87 3.93 17.23
N ASP A 122 8.34 2.76 17.64
CA ASP A 122 8.80 2.13 18.86
C ASP A 122 10.26 1.71 18.69
N PRO A 123 11.09 1.91 19.74
CA PRO A 123 12.42 1.34 19.77
C PRO A 123 12.32 -0.16 19.51
N LEU A 124 13.25 -0.73 18.74
CA LEU A 124 13.36 -2.18 18.52
C LEU A 124 13.56 -2.98 19.83
N LEU A 125 13.72 -2.30 20.96
CA LEU A 125 13.83 -2.86 22.30
C LEU A 125 12.46 -2.84 22.98
N GLY A 126 11.92 -4.01 23.28
CA GLY A 126 10.75 -4.16 24.13
C GLY A 126 11.03 -3.80 25.61
N PRO A 127 9.99 -3.64 26.45
CA PRO A 127 10.17 -3.36 27.86
C PRO A 127 10.98 -4.48 28.54
N GLY A 128 12.06 -4.10 29.23
CA GLY A 128 12.97 -5.05 29.87
C GLY A 128 13.96 -5.75 28.94
N GLN A 129 14.08 -5.28 27.69
CA GLN A 129 15.16 -5.65 26.79
C GLN A 129 16.29 -4.62 26.79
N GLN A 130 17.51 -5.08 26.57
CA GLN A 130 18.71 -4.27 26.37
C GLN A 130 19.38 -4.69 25.07
N GLN A 131 20.02 -3.72 24.43
CA GLN A 131 20.82 -3.93 23.23
C GLN A 131 22.25 -4.30 23.61
N ILE A 132 22.77 -5.34 22.97
CA ILE A 132 24.20 -5.68 23.01
C ILE A 132 24.75 -5.78 21.57
N ALA A 133 26.06 -5.65 21.45
CA ALA A 133 26.77 -5.92 20.21
C ALA A 133 27.65 -7.15 20.40
N ILE A 134 27.60 -8.09 19.45
CA ILE A 134 28.47 -9.26 19.41
C ILE A 134 29.25 -9.24 18.10
N GLY A 135 30.57 -9.29 18.20
CA GLY A 135 31.44 -9.53 17.04
C GLY A 135 31.52 -11.03 16.76
N LEU A 136 31.16 -11.43 15.54
CA LEU A 136 31.22 -12.80 15.06
C LEU A 136 31.95 -12.85 13.73
N LYS A 137 32.59 -13.98 13.45
CA LYS A 137 33.14 -14.24 12.11
C LYS A 137 32.00 -14.56 11.14
N THR A 138 32.19 -14.30 9.85
CA THR A 138 31.18 -14.62 8.83
C THR A 138 30.75 -16.09 8.85
N ALA A 139 31.66 -17.02 9.20
CA ALA A 139 31.35 -18.45 9.35
C ALA A 139 30.46 -18.80 10.57
N GLN A 140 30.35 -17.91 11.55
CA GLN A 140 29.54 -18.11 12.76
C GLN A 140 28.12 -17.53 12.62
N VAL A 141 27.85 -16.77 11.56
CA VAL A 141 26.53 -16.21 11.28
C VAL A 141 25.71 -17.25 10.49
N PRO A 142 24.48 -17.59 10.95
CA PRO A 142 23.68 -18.65 10.34
C PRO A 142 23.12 -18.30 8.95
N ALA A 143 23.20 -17.03 8.54
CA ALA A 143 22.73 -16.54 7.27
C ALA A 143 23.75 -15.56 6.66
N ARG A 144 23.69 -15.38 5.33
CA ARG A 144 24.55 -14.43 4.61
C ARG A 144 24.33 -12.98 5.07
N GLU A 145 23.08 -12.69 5.44
CA GLU A 145 22.60 -11.42 5.94
C GLU A 145 21.43 -11.73 6.90
N LEU A 146 21.34 -11.03 8.02
CA LEU A 146 20.20 -11.11 8.95
C LEU A 146 19.47 -9.78 8.90
N HIS A 147 18.15 -9.84 8.95
CA HIS A 147 17.30 -8.67 8.87
C HIS A 147 16.86 -8.25 10.27
N PRO A 148 16.62 -6.95 10.50
CA PRO A 148 16.03 -6.51 11.75
C PRO A 148 14.68 -7.21 11.99
N GLY A 149 14.45 -7.72 13.20
CA GLY A 149 13.27 -8.51 13.53
C GLY A 149 13.48 -10.03 13.48
N ASP A 150 14.55 -10.53 12.85
CA ASP A 150 14.88 -11.95 12.86
C ASP A 150 15.04 -12.47 14.30
N LYS A 151 14.47 -13.64 14.59
CA LYS A 151 14.61 -14.28 15.90
C LYS A 151 15.78 -15.24 15.87
N VAL A 152 16.75 -15.00 16.73
CA VAL A 152 17.94 -15.85 16.86
C VAL A 152 18.02 -16.45 18.25
N LEU A 153 18.61 -17.63 18.30
CA LEU A 153 18.90 -18.36 19.51
C LEU A 153 20.41 -18.39 19.72
N LEU A 154 20.82 -17.83 20.85
CA LEU A 154 22.20 -17.87 21.30
C LEU A 154 22.37 -19.13 22.14
N VAL A 155 23.25 -20.03 21.70
CA VAL A 155 23.52 -21.29 22.38
C VAL A 155 24.94 -21.25 22.94
N SER A 156 25.10 -21.52 24.23
CA SER A 156 26.43 -21.65 24.83
C SER A 156 27.11 -22.91 24.34
N THR A 157 28.38 -22.79 23.95
CA THR A 157 29.22 -23.95 23.61
C THR A 157 29.96 -24.44 24.85
N PRO A 158 30.16 -25.76 24.99
CA PRO A 158 30.91 -26.33 26.11
C PRO A 158 32.34 -25.77 26.14
N ASP A 159 32.94 -25.79 27.33
CA ASP A 159 34.34 -25.40 27.46
C ASP A 159 35.21 -26.46 26.80
N THR A 160 36.33 -26.07 26.20
CA THR A 160 37.23 -27.06 25.60
C THR A 160 37.83 -27.98 26.67
N ASP A 161 37.90 -27.51 27.92
CA ASP A 161 38.39 -28.25 29.08
C ASP A 161 37.27 -28.91 29.92
N ALA A 162 36.00 -28.87 29.47
CA ALA A 162 34.89 -29.49 30.20
C ALA A 162 34.76 -30.98 29.86
N ASP A 163 34.77 -31.84 30.89
CA ASP A 163 34.52 -33.27 30.76
C ASP A 163 33.20 -33.55 30.03
N ALA A 164 33.21 -34.52 29.11
CA ALA A 164 32.10 -34.86 28.21
C ALA A 164 30.78 -35.23 28.94
N ASP A 165 30.86 -35.64 30.20
CA ASP A 165 29.70 -35.95 31.06
C ASP A 165 29.02 -34.70 31.66
N THR A 166 29.68 -33.54 31.61
CA THR A 166 29.13 -32.24 32.05
C THR A 166 28.80 -31.33 30.87
N ALA A 167 28.74 -31.86 29.64
CA ALA A 167 28.17 -31.19 28.45
C ALA A 167 26.63 -31.07 28.57
N ALA A 168 26.15 -30.74 29.77
CA ALA A 168 24.76 -30.47 30.09
C ALA A 168 24.27 -29.37 29.15
N ALA A 169 23.27 -29.74 28.35
CA ALA A 169 22.52 -28.92 27.41
C ALA A 169 22.90 -27.43 27.43
N GLY A 170 23.67 -26.99 26.43
CA GLY A 170 24.09 -25.59 26.28
C GLY A 170 22.94 -24.64 26.58
N THR A 171 23.20 -23.66 27.43
CA THR A 171 22.20 -22.67 27.83
C THR A 171 21.77 -21.89 26.60
N ARG A 172 20.45 -21.70 26.45
CA ARG A 172 19.86 -21.09 25.28
C ARG A 172 19.25 -19.75 25.67
N PHE A 173 19.57 -18.71 24.93
CA PHE A 173 19.02 -17.37 25.12
C PHE A 173 18.35 -16.92 23.84
N THR A 174 17.10 -16.48 23.93
CA THR A 174 16.37 -15.91 22.80
C THR A 174 16.75 -14.46 22.64
N ALA A 175 17.07 -14.06 21.41
CA ALA A 175 17.37 -12.68 21.05
C ALA A 175 16.66 -12.30 19.74
N THR A 176 16.48 -11.00 19.55
CA THR A 176 15.95 -10.44 18.29
C THR A 176 17.01 -9.57 17.65
N VAL A 177 17.23 -9.72 16.34
CA VAL A 177 18.18 -8.91 15.59
C VAL A 177 17.65 -7.48 15.47
N ILE A 178 18.46 -6.51 15.87
CA ILE A 178 18.18 -5.08 15.72
C ILE A 178 18.82 -4.59 14.42
N ASP A 179 20.07 -4.97 14.19
CA ASP A 179 20.84 -4.58 13.01
C ASP A 179 22.07 -5.49 12.85
N MET A 180 22.63 -5.55 11.64
CA MET A 180 23.90 -6.22 11.36
C MET A 180 24.80 -5.27 10.56
N VAL A 181 26.02 -5.09 11.04
CA VAL A 181 27.06 -4.37 10.30
C VAL A 181 28.17 -5.33 9.91
N SER A 182 28.61 -5.26 8.65
CA SER A 182 29.80 -5.97 8.18
C SER A 182 30.97 -5.00 8.08
N PRO A 183 31.79 -4.84 9.13
CA PRO A 183 33.08 -4.17 8.97
C PRO A 183 33.92 -4.87 7.90
N ALA A 184 34.84 -4.14 7.27
CA ALA A 184 35.79 -4.76 6.34
C ALA A 184 36.63 -5.81 7.10
N ASN A 185 36.92 -6.95 6.45
CA ASN A 185 37.67 -8.12 6.94
C ASN A 185 36.85 -9.26 7.59
N ASP A 186 35.89 -9.84 6.86
CA ASP A 186 35.18 -11.11 7.18
C ASP A 186 34.50 -11.20 8.58
N ASP A 187 34.51 -10.10 9.32
CA ASP A 187 33.86 -9.91 10.61
C ASP A 187 32.46 -9.31 10.41
N LYS A 188 31.56 -9.71 11.30
CA LYS A 188 30.17 -9.25 11.37
C LYS A 188 29.88 -8.80 12.79
N VAL A 189 29.30 -7.62 12.96
CA VAL A 189 28.81 -7.12 14.24
C VAL A 189 27.30 -7.23 14.24
N LEU A 190 26.78 -8.05 15.16
CA LEU A 190 25.34 -8.21 15.38
C LEU A 190 24.88 -7.35 16.54
N TYR A 191 23.89 -6.50 16.30
CA TYR A 191 23.16 -5.81 17.34
C TYR A 191 21.91 -6.62 17.69
N LEU A 192 21.81 -7.03 18.96
CA LEU A 192 20.81 -7.97 19.45
C LEU A 192 20.05 -7.36 20.62
N ALA A 193 18.73 -7.55 20.63
CA ALA A 193 17.87 -7.28 21.78
C ALA A 193 17.73 -8.54 22.64
N LEU A 194 18.09 -8.45 23.92
CA LEU A 194 17.98 -9.52 24.91
C LEU A 194 17.31 -9.03 26.18
N LEU A 195 16.71 -9.94 26.95
CA LEU A 195 16.19 -9.61 28.27
C LEU A 195 17.33 -9.17 29.21
N THR A 196 17.12 -8.11 29.99
CA THR A 196 18.12 -7.55 30.93
C THR A 196 18.75 -8.60 31.85
N ARG A 197 18.00 -9.65 32.22
CA ARG A 197 18.49 -10.74 33.07
C ARG A 197 19.53 -11.65 32.40
N ASP A 198 19.48 -11.77 31.08
CA ASP A 198 20.29 -12.70 30.28
C ASP A 198 21.57 -12.02 29.75
N VAL A 199 21.57 -10.68 29.69
CA VAL A 199 22.68 -9.86 29.19
C VAL A 199 24.02 -10.17 29.87
N PRO A 200 24.14 -10.25 31.21
CA PRO A 200 25.44 -10.51 31.85
C PRO A 200 26.04 -11.87 31.45
N ALA A 201 25.19 -12.91 31.33
CA ALA A 201 25.63 -14.25 30.96
C ALA A 201 26.08 -14.30 29.49
N VAL A 202 25.30 -13.68 28.58
CA VAL A 202 25.62 -13.62 27.15
C VAL A 202 26.89 -12.81 26.90
N VAL A 203 27.09 -11.68 27.60
CA VAL A 203 28.32 -10.88 27.48
C VAL A 203 29.54 -11.68 27.94
N ALA A 204 29.45 -12.41 29.05
CA ALA A 204 30.54 -13.25 29.54
C ALA A 204 30.90 -14.37 28.55
N LEU A 205 29.89 -15.03 27.97
CA LEU A 205 30.08 -16.10 26.97
C LEU A 205 30.60 -15.56 25.63
N ALA A 206 30.13 -14.39 25.20
CA ALA A 206 30.61 -13.72 23.99
C ALA A 206 32.08 -13.31 24.12
N ALA A 207 32.49 -12.80 25.28
CA ALA A 207 33.88 -12.46 25.57
C ALA A 207 34.82 -13.68 25.56
N GLN A 208 34.28 -14.89 25.75
CA GLN A 208 35.00 -16.15 25.69
C GLN A 208 34.92 -16.82 24.30
N GLU A 209 34.27 -16.19 23.31
CA GLU A 209 33.97 -16.79 21.99
C GLU A 209 33.19 -18.12 22.07
N ARG A 210 32.42 -18.34 23.13
CA ARG A 210 31.70 -19.59 23.43
C ARG A 210 30.22 -19.54 23.08
N LEU A 211 29.90 -18.91 21.96
CA LEU A 211 28.54 -18.57 21.60
C LEU A 211 28.29 -18.95 20.14
N ALA A 212 27.30 -19.80 19.92
CA ALA A 212 26.80 -20.14 18.59
C ALA A 212 25.47 -19.43 18.37
N VAL A 213 25.28 -18.85 17.18
CA VAL A 213 24.04 -18.18 16.79
C VAL A 213 23.26 -19.07 15.83
N VAL A 214 21.99 -19.32 16.16
CA VAL A 214 21.08 -20.12 15.34
C VAL A 214 19.91 -19.23 14.92
N LEU A 215 19.59 -19.20 13.63
CA LEU A 215 18.39 -18.52 13.15
C LEU A 215 17.17 -19.42 13.40
N THR A 216 16.19 -18.92 14.14
CA THR A 216 14.98 -19.69 14.50
C THR A 216 13.77 -19.30 13.67
N GLU A 217 13.65 -18.01 13.35
CA GLU A 217 12.56 -17.47 12.55
C GLU A 217 13.09 -16.27 11.77
N ALA A 218 12.90 -16.27 10.45
CA ALA A 218 13.18 -15.13 9.59
C ALA A 218 11.94 -14.23 9.53
N ALA A 219 12.15 -12.92 9.52
CA ALA A 219 11.10 -11.90 9.49
C ALA A 219 10.44 -11.73 8.10
#